data_AF-A0A6A7SAB8-F1
#
_entry.id   AF-A0A6A7SAB8-F1
#
_cell.length_a   1.000
_cell.length_b   1.000
_cell.length_c   1.000
_cell.angle_alpha   90.00
_cell.angle_beta   90.00
_cell.angle_gamma   90.00
#
_symmetry.space_group_name_H-M   'P 1'
#
loop_
_entity.id
_entity.type
_entity.pdbx_description
1 polymer ?
#
loop_
_entity_poly.entity_id
_entity_poly.type
_entity_poly.pdbx_seq_one_letter_code
_entity_poly.pdbx_strand_id
1 'polypeptide(L)'
;MLRRCPAVPRIPLTCGSGVVAGLIAWPFADPLTLSASSYGWLAVMGLAQMPLASVLLMTSTRYLPSPEVSLFLLIETVLAPVWVWGAVGEEPPALTLAGAVLVLGAIAVHSWLSLRRVAPLRTTI
;
A
#
# COMPACT_ATOMS: atom_id res chain seq x y z
N MET A 1 17.42 10.58 1.76
CA MET A 1 17.56 11.20 3.11
C MET A 1 17.56 10.18 4.28
N LEU A 2 16.93 9.00 4.18
CA LEU A 2 16.86 8.00 5.28
C LEU A 2 18.14 7.15 5.54
N ARG A 3 19.23 7.37 4.82
CA ARG A 3 20.54 6.74 5.13
C ARG A 3 21.38 7.56 6.12
N ARG A 4 21.00 8.82 6.41
CA ARG A 4 21.81 9.73 7.25
C ARG A 4 21.36 9.83 8.72
N CYS A 5 20.19 9.32 9.08
CA CYS A 5 19.67 9.42 10.46
C CYS A 5 19.10 8.08 10.96
N PRO A 6 19.94 7.14 11.45
CA PRO A 6 19.48 5.90 12.07
C PRO A 6 18.81 6.10 13.45
N ALA A 7 18.89 7.30 14.02
CA ALA A 7 18.45 7.62 15.38
C ALA A 7 16.97 8.02 15.52
N VAL A 8 16.17 8.03 14.45
CA VAL A 8 14.73 8.29 14.56
C VAL A 8 14.01 6.95 14.69
N PRO A 9 13.56 6.57 15.90
CA PRO A 9 12.73 5.39 16.07
C PRO A 9 11.45 5.58 15.24
N ARG A 10 11.26 4.65 14.30
CA ARG A 10 10.18 4.69 13.31
C ARG A 10 8.78 4.59 13.93
N ILE A 11 8.68 3.83 15.03
CA ILE A 11 7.45 3.57 15.77
C ILE A 11 6.84 4.86 16.36
N PRO A 12 7.56 5.69 17.15
CA PRO A 12 7.01 6.94 17.68
C PRO A 12 6.74 7.98 16.58
N LEU A 13 7.42 7.94 15.44
CA LEU A 13 7.12 8.82 14.32
C LEU A 13 5.73 8.49 13.71
N THR A 14 5.43 7.21 13.50
CA THR A 14 4.13 6.76 12.99
C THR A 14 3.01 7.03 14.02
N CYS A 15 3.27 6.78 15.30
CA CYS A 15 2.32 7.14 16.38
C CYS A 15 2.04 8.64 16.41
N GLY A 16 3.10 9.47 16.28
CA GLY A 16 2.98 10.92 16.24
C GLY A 16 2.12 11.41 15.07
N SER A 17 2.28 10.83 13.87
CA SER A 17 1.44 11.16 12.72
C SER A 17 -0.04 10.83 12.94
N GLY A 18 -0.35 9.72 13.63
CA GLY A 18 -1.72 9.35 13.95
C GLY A 18 -2.39 10.33 14.91
N VAL A 19 -1.67 10.78 15.94
CA VAL A 19 -2.17 11.78 16.90
C VAL A 19 -2.44 13.12 16.21
N VAL A 20 -1.51 13.58 15.37
CA VAL A 20 -1.68 14.84 14.62
C VAL A 20 -2.85 14.74 13.65
N ALA A 21 -2.97 13.64 12.91
CA ALA A 21 -4.09 13.41 12.00
C ALA A 21 -5.44 13.39 12.76
N GLY A 22 -5.49 12.74 13.93
CA GLY A 22 -6.67 12.74 14.80
C GLY A 22 -7.05 14.12 15.30
N LEU A 23 -6.08 14.94 15.72
CA LEU A 23 -6.32 16.33 16.15
C LEU A 23 -6.83 17.22 15.02
N ILE A 24 -6.32 17.05 13.80
CA ILE A 24 -6.78 17.79 12.62
C ILE A 24 -8.18 17.34 12.19
N ALA A 25 -8.49 16.04 12.28
CA ALA A 25 -9.79 15.50 11.92
C ALA A 25 -10.88 15.81 12.95
N TRP A 26 -10.51 16.01 14.23
CA TRP A 26 -11.44 16.29 15.34
C TRP A 26 -12.49 17.38 15.06
N PRO A 27 -12.15 18.59 14.57
CA PRO A 27 -13.14 19.62 14.28
C PRO A 27 -14.08 19.33 13.11
N PHE A 28 -13.77 18.32 12.28
CA PHE A 28 -14.58 17.91 11.12
C PHE A 28 -15.34 16.61 11.36
N ALA A 29 -15.16 15.99 12.53
CA ALA A 29 -15.83 14.75 12.89
C ALA A 29 -17.15 15.07 13.60
N ASP A 30 -18.28 14.58 13.06
CA ASP A 30 -19.54 14.54 13.79
C ASP A 30 -19.52 13.36 14.77
N PRO A 31 -19.36 13.59 16.09
CA PRO A 31 -19.23 12.50 17.04
C PRO A 31 -20.59 11.80 17.20
N LEU A 32 -20.59 10.47 17.24
CA LEU A 32 -21.71 9.61 17.68
C LEU A 32 -22.92 9.50 16.74
N THR A 33 -22.78 9.86 15.45
CA THR A 33 -23.82 9.61 14.43
C THR A 33 -23.82 8.17 13.91
N LEU A 34 -22.75 7.42 14.15
CA LEU A 34 -22.56 6.05 13.63
C LEU A 34 -23.09 4.99 14.60
N SER A 35 -23.57 3.87 14.05
CA SER A 35 -23.97 2.72 14.88
C SER A 35 -22.77 2.10 15.61
N ALA A 36 -23.03 1.44 16.74
CA ALA A 36 -21.99 0.77 17.54
C ALA A 36 -21.17 -0.26 16.74
N SER A 37 -21.77 -0.91 15.74
CA SER A 37 -21.05 -1.85 14.86
C SER A 37 -20.04 -1.15 13.94
N SER A 38 -20.37 0.04 13.45
CA SER A 38 -19.48 0.82 12.59
C SER A 38 -18.25 1.30 13.35
N TYR A 39 -18.40 1.64 14.64
CA TYR A 39 -17.26 1.94 15.51
C TYR A 39 -16.30 0.75 15.67
N GLY A 40 -16.83 -0.48 15.77
CA GLY A 40 -16.01 -1.70 15.80
C GLY A 40 -15.16 -1.86 14.54
N TRP A 41 -15.76 -1.71 13.35
CA TRP A 41 -15.04 -1.77 12.09
C TRP A 41 -14.00 -0.65 11.93
N LEU A 42 -14.35 0.58 12.34
CA LEU A 42 -13.41 1.70 12.34
C LEU A 42 -12.20 1.44 13.26
N ALA A 43 -12.44 0.87 14.45
CA ALA A 43 -11.37 0.51 15.36
C ALA A 43 -10.45 -0.56 14.76
N VAL A 44 -11.00 -1.60 14.11
CA VAL A 44 -10.20 -2.63 13.43
C VAL A 44 -9.38 -2.03 12.30
N MET A 45 -9.98 -1.18 11.46
CA MET A 45 -9.28 -0.54 10.34
C MET A 45 -8.16 0.39 10.84
N GLY A 46 -8.46 1.25 11.80
CA GLY A 46 -7.50 2.24 12.30
C GLY A 46 -6.42 1.69 13.24
N LEU A 47 -6.79 0.80 14.17
CA LEU A 47 -5.88 0.32 15.22
C LEU A 47 -5.17 -1.00 14.89
N ALA A 48 -5.73 -1.81 13.98
CA ALA A 48 -5.11 -3.07 13.59
C ALA A 48 -4.60 -3.03 12.15
N GLN A 49 -5.46 -2.77 11.17
CA GLN A 49 -5.11 -2.87 9.75
C GLN A 49 -4.08 -1.82 9.32
N MET A 50 -4.25 -0.54 9.69
CA MET A 50 -3.31 0.54 9.36
C MET A 50 -1.88 0.37 9.93
N PRO A 51 -1.69 0.10 11.23
CA PRO A 51 -0.35 -0.12 11.77
C PRO A 51 0.28 -1.41 11.23
N LEU A 52 -0.51 -2.47 11.03
CA LEU A 52 -0.02 -3.71 10.42
C LEU A 52 0.50 -3.46 9.00
N ALA A 53 -0.29 -2.78 8.16
CA ALA A 53 0.10 -2.41 6.80
C ALA A 53 1.37 -1.55 6.79
N SER A 54 1.46 -0.59 7.70
CA SER A 54 2.64 0.28 7.84
C SER A 54 3.89 -0.51 8.21
N VAL A 55 3.82 -1.42 9.20
CA VAL A 55 4.95 -2.27 9.60
C VAL A 55 5.39 -3.18 8.46
N LEU A 56 4.45 -3.79 7.73
CA LEU A 56 4.73 -4.64 6.58
C LEU A 56 5.41 -3.87 5.46
N LEU A 57 4.92 -2.69 5.09
CA LEU A 57 5.54 -1.83 4.06
C LEU A 57 6.93 -1.35 4.48
N MET A 58 7.11 -0.97 5.74
CA MET A 58 8.41 -0.53 6.24
C MET A 58 9.42 -1.68 6.28
N THR A 59 8.94 -2.90 6.45
CA THR A 59 9.74 -4.12 6.44
C THR A 59 10.05 -4.58 5.01
N SER A 60 9.11 -4.47 4.07
CA SER A 60 9.27 -4.90 2.67
C SER A 60 10.43 -4.19 1.96
N THR A 61 10.65 -2.90 2.26
CA THR A 61 11.78 -2.11 1.72
C THR A 61 13.17 -2.65 2.10
N ARG A 62 13.26 -3.57 3.07
CA ARG A 62 14.52 -4.24 3.43
C ARG A 62 14.77 -5.50 2.62
N TYR A 63 13.73 -6.10 2.05
CA TYR A 63 13.78 -7.39 1.36
C TYR A 63 13.68 -7.27 -0.15
N LEU A 64 12.92 -6.28 -0.65
CA LEU A 64 12.78 -6.03 -2.09
C LEU A 64 13.45 -4.72 -2.49
N PRO A 65 14.12 -4.66 -3.65
CA PRO A 65 14.61 -3.41 -4.22
C PRO A 65 13.43 -2.45 -4.48
N SER A 66 13.66 -1.14 -4.33
CA SER A 66 12.64 -0.09 -4.44
C SER A 66 11.68 -0.20 -5.64
N PRO A 67 12.15 -0.55 -6.86
CA PRO A 67 11.26 -0.73 -8.01
C PRO A 67 10.22 -1.82 -7.80
N GLU A 68 10.59 -2.96 -7.21
CA GLU A 68 9.67 -4.10 -7.03
C GLU A 68 8.57 -3.80 -6.02
N VAL A 69 8.88 -3.05 -4.95
CA VAL A 69 7.88 -2.59 -3.98
C VAL A 69 6.84 -1.68 -4.67
N SER A 70 7.28 -0.79 -5.55
CA SER A 70 6.37 0.08 -6.30
C SER A 70 5.48 -0.70 -7.28
N LEU A 71 6.01 -1.76 -7.91
CA LEU A 71 5.22 -2.64 -8.76
C LEU A 71 4.14 -3.37 -7.95
N PHE A 72 4.49 -3.84 -6.75
CA PHE A 72 3.54 -4.51 -5.85
C PHE A 72 2.40 -3.58 -5.42
N LEU A 73 2.72 -2.31 -5.11
CA LEU A 73 1.71 -1.30 -4.79
C LEU A 73 0.77 -1.03 -5.98
N LEU A 74 1.29 -0.99 -7.21
CA LEU A 74 0.46 -0.85 -8.41
C LEU A 74 -0.46 -2.06 -8.61
N ILE A 75 0.06 -3.29 -8.43
CA ILE A 75 -0.75 -4.50 -8.53
C ILE A 75 -1.87 -4.48 -7.48
N GLU A 76 -1.55 -4.15 -6.23
CA GLU A 76 -2.52 -4.06 -5.14
C GLU A 76 -3.66 -3.08 -5.46
N THR A 77 -3.32 -1.89 -6.00
CA THR A 77 -4.35 -0.89 -6.37
C THR A 77 -5.29 -1.38 -7.47
N VAL A 78 -4.80 -2.21 -8.39
CA VAL A 78 -5.62 -2.85 -9.44
C VAL A 78 -6.43 -4.01 -8.88
N LEU A 79 -5.88 -4.74 -7.90
CA LEU A 79 -6.56 -5.86 -7.27
C LEU A 79 -7.73 -5.40 -6.39
N ALA A 80 -7.63 -4.25 -5.73
CA ALA A 80 -8.65 -3.76 -4.80
C ALA A 80 -10.07 -3.72 -5.39
N PRO A 81 -10.34 -3.15 -6.59
CA PRO A 81 -11.65 -3.23 -7.23
C PRO A 81 -12.09 -4.67 -7.55
N VAL A 82 -11.16 -5.56 -7.91
CA VAL A 82 -11.46 -6.98 -8.20
C VAL A 82 -11.91 -7.71 -6.94
N TRP A 83 -11.26 -7.45 -5.80
CA TRP A 83 -11.67 -8.00 -4.50
C TRP A 83 -13.04 -7.50 -4.08
N VAL A 84 -13.31 -6.20 -4.23
CA VAL A 84 -14.61 -5.60 -3.88
C VAL A 84 -15.71 -6.17 -4.77
N TRP A 85 -15.46 -6.30 -6.08
CA TRP A 85 -16.42 -6.92 -6.99
C TRP A 85 -16.73 -8.37 -6.59
N GLY A 86 -15.70 -9.16 -6.25
CA GLY A 86 -15.89 -10.54 -5.81
C GLY A 86 -16.61 -10.70 -4.46
N ALA A 87 -16.40 -9.77 -3.52
CA ALA A 87 -16.97 -9.85 -2.17
C ALA A 87 -18.33 -9.16 -2.01
N VAL A 88 -18.52 -8.03 -2.70
CA VAL A 88 -19.69 -7.13 -2.56
C VAL A 88 -20.60 -7.20 -3.78
N GLY A 89 -20.10 -7.66 -4.93
CA GLY A 89 -20.88 -7.76 -6.18
C GLY A 89 -21.05 -6.44 -6.93
N GLU A 90 -20.40 -5.35 -6.47
CA GLU A 90 -20.41 -4.06 -7.17
C GLU A 90 -19.55 -4.14 -8.43
N GLU A 91 -20.19 -4.07 -9.60
CA GLU A 91 -19.50 -4.14 -10.89
C GLU A 91 -18.66 -2.88 -11.12
N PRO A 92 -17.33 -3.01 -11.28
CA PRO A 92 -16.47 -1.87 -11.54
C PRO A 92 -16.73 -1.32 -12.96
N PRO A 93 -16.72 0.02 -13.15
CA PRO A 93 -16.89 0.61 -14.47
C PRO A 93 -15.89 0.06 -15.50
N ALA A 94 -16.31 -0.03 -16.76
CA ALA A 94 -15.45 -0.51 -17.85
C ALA A 94 -14.12 0.26 -17.97
N LEU A 95 -14.13 1.56 -17.64
CA LEU A 95 -12.92 2.40 -17.59
C LEU A 95 -11.93 1.96 -16.50
N THR A 96 -12.42 1.52 -15.34
CA THR A 96 -11.59 0.98 -14.25
C THR A 96 -10.92 -0.31 -14.69
N LEU A 97 -11.65 -1.19 -15.37
CA LEU A 97 -11.10 -2.43 -15.93
C LEU A 97 -10.09 -2.15 -17.05
N ALA A 98 -10.34 -1.18 -17.92
CA ALA A 98 -9.38 -0.77 -18.96
C ALA A 98 -8.08 -0.23 -18.35
N GLY A 99 -8.19 0.61 -17.31
CA GLY A 99 -7.03 1.12 -16.57
C GLY A 99 -6.24 -0.01 -15.89
N ALA A 100 -6.94 -0.96 -15.27
CA ALA A 100 -6.35 -2.16 -14.68
C ALA A 100 -5.53 -2.98 -15.69
N VAL A 101 -6.09 -3.26 -16.87
CA VAL A 101 -5.40 -3.98 -17.95
C VAL A 101 -4.17 -3.21 -18.43
N LEU A 102 -4.27 -1.89 -18.57
CA LEU A 102 -3.14 -1.05 -19.00
C LEU A 102 -1.99 -1.08 -17.99
N VAL A 103 -2.28 -0.93 -16.70
CA VAL A 103 -1.27 -0.99 -15.62
C VAL A 103 -0.64 -2.38 -15.57
N LEU A 104 -1.43 -3.45 -15.57
CA LEU A 104 -0.91 -4.82 -15.56
C LEU A 104 -0.06 -5.13 -16.80
N GLY A 105 -0.48 -4.66 -17.98
CA GLY A 105 0.29 -4.77 -19.22
C GLY A 105 1.64 -4.05 -19.14
N ALA A 106 1.66 -2.82 -18.61
CA ALA A 106 2.88 -2.05 -18.42
C ALA A 106 3.85 -2.77 -17.46
N ILE A 107 3.34 -3.31 -16.35
CA ILE A 107 4.13 -4.08 -15.38
C ILE A 107 4.67 -5.37 -16.02
N ALA A 108 3.85 -6.11 -16.76
CA ALA A 108 4.27 -7.33 -17.44
C ALA A 108 5.40 -7.06 -18.45
N VAL A 109 5.27 -6.00 -19.26
CA VAL A 109 6.31 -5.58 -20.21
C VAL A 109 7.58 -5.14 -19.48
N HIS A 110 7.44 -4.33 -18.42
CA HIS A 110 8.58 -3.87 -17.63
C HIS A 110 9.35 -5.04 -17.00
N SER A 111 8.64 -5.96 -16.34
CA SER A 111 9.24 -7.15 -15.72
C SER A 111 9.88 -8.07 -16.76
N TRP A 112 9.22 -8.28 -17.91
CA TRP A 112 9.78 -9.07 -19.01
C TRP A 112 11.08 -8.49 -19.56
N LEU A 113 11.13 -7.17 -19.77
CA LEU A 113 12.33 -6.47 -20.21
C LEU A 113 13.43 -6.50 -19.14
N SER A 114 13.07 -6.42 -17.86
CA SER A 114 14.02 -6.51 -16.74
C SER A 114 14.71 -7.88 -16.71
N LEU A 115 13.94 -8.98 -16.83
CA LEU A 115 14.48 -10.34 -16.89
C LEU A 115 15.45 -10.54 -18.08
N ARG A 116 15.17 -9.92 -19.23
CA ARG A 116 16.05 -9.97 -20.41
C ARG A 116 17.35 -9.18 -20.27
N ARG A 117 17.43 -8.21 -19.36
CA ARG A 117 18.63 -7.40 -19.11
C ARG A 117 19.61 -8.06 -18.15
N VAL A 118 19.18 -9.08 -17.41
CA VAL A 118 20.08 -9.91 -16.59
C VAL A 118 20.82 -10.89 -17.51
N ALA A 119 21.78 -10.36 -18.29
CA ALA A 119 22.76 -11.17 -19.00
C ALA A 119 23.72 -11.82 -17.98
N PRO A 120 24.17 -13.08 -18.20
CA PRO A 120 24.98 -13.80 -17.23
C PRO A 120 26.29 -13.07 -16.96
N LEU A 121 26.62 -12.91 -15.67
CA LEU A 121 27.90 -12.41 -15.21
C LEU A 121 29.02 -13.25 -15.85
N ARG A 122 29.80 -12.60 -16.72
CA ARG A 122 31.04 -13.14 -17.26
C ARG A 122 32.04 -13.26 -16.11
N THR A 123 32.07 -14.43 -15.47
CA THR A 123 33.17 -14.86 -14.61
C THR A 123 34.47 -14.69 -15.38
N THR A 124 35.28 -13.71 -14.99
CA THR A 124 36.66 -13.58 -15.43
C THR A 124 37.52 -13.39 -14.18
N ILE A 125 38.05 -14.55 -13.74
CA ILE A 125 39.31 -14.80 -13.02
C ILE A 125 39.51 -14.07 -11.69
#